data_AF-A0A7V5YTM7-F1
#
_entry.id   AF-A0A7V5YTM7-F1
#
_cell.length_a   1.000
_cell.length_b   1.000
_cell.length_c   1.000
_cell.angle_alpha   90.00
_cell.angle_beta   90.00
_cell.angle_gamma   90.00
#
_symmetry.space_group_name_H-M   'P 1'
#
loop_
_entity.id
_entity.type
_entity.pdbx_description
1 polymer ?
#
loop_
_entity_poly.entity_id
_entity_poly.type
_entity_poly.pdbx_seq_one_letter_code
_entity_poly.pdbx_strand_id
1 'polypeptide(L)'
;RTRLEKILGIQLPPDEQIDESIPGPKPLRELRTAFAMDETYFSIMEYFLRRGPRNGLYTVYVRGIDLVSHAALRYSDLYPEISANSAESQWYGQLVQRYYRYTFQRISRLIQLAGPNTIVLIVSDHGFEYDPQLPELFGHYHAPTGVVIAYGPKVRRGLSQITASVFDICPTLLWLAGYPKSQEMPGRPLSQLFDGLPSPRREAIPSYGYRLVTGLPAYTHPRQLRESLELLRGLGYIR
;
A
#
# COMPACT_ATOMS: atom_id res chain seq x y z
N ARG A 1 7.11 13.22 25.72
CA ARG A 1 6.98 12.27 24.60
C ARG A 1 5.55 11.74 24.53
N THR A 2 4.85 12.06 23.44
CA THR A 2 3.51 11.59 23.07
C THR A 2 3.49 10.08 22.80
N ARG A 3 2.29 9.49 22.70
CA ARG A 3 2.13 8.06 22.32
C ARG A 3 2.74 7.77 20.94
N LEU A 4 2.54 8.66 19.98
CA LEU A 4 3.06 8.55 18.62
C LEU A 4 4.59 8.49 18.60
N GLU A 5 5.25 9.42 19.30
CA GLU A 5 6.72 9.44 19.44
C GLU A 5 7.26 8.16 20.08
N LYS A 6 6.56 7.61 21.08
CA LYS A 6 6.96 6.34 21.72
C LYS A 6 6.85 5.15 20.76
N ILE A 7 5.77 5.08 19.98
CA ILE A 7 5.53 3.99 19.03
C ILE A 7 6.55 4.03 17.91
N LEU A 8 6.77 5.19 17.32
CA LEU A 8 7.70 5.37 16.20
C LEU A 8 9.16 5.44 16.67
N GLY A 9 9.41 5.70 17.95
CA GLY A 9 10.77 5.81 18.49
C GLY A 9 11.53 7.02 17.95
N ILE A 10 10.83 8.15 17.77
CA ILE A 10 11.35 9.42 17.25
C ILE A 10 10.97 10.56 18.19
N GLN A 11 11.61 11.71 17.99
CA GLN A 11 11.22 12.98 18.62
C GLN A 11 10.65 13.89 17.55
N LEU A 12 9.42 14.33 17.73
CA LEU A 12 8.73 15.23 16.80
C LEU A 12 8.92 16.69 17.27
N PRO A 13 8.81 17.68 16.37
CA PRO A 13 8.85 19.07 16.80
C PRO A 13 7.63 19.38 17.68
N PRO A 14 7.77 20.32 18.64
CA PRO A 14 6.71 20.65 19.60
C PRO A 14 5.46 21.21 18.90
N ASP A 15 5.67 22.06 17.90
CA ASP A 15 4.64 22.61 17.02
C ASP A 15 5.02 22.38 15.56
N GLU A 16 4.02 22.34 14.67
CA GLU A 16 4.29 22.35 13.23
C GLU A 16 4.81 23.75 12.87
N GLN A 17 6.13 23.90 12.74
CA GLN A 17 6.67 25.08 12.08
C GLN A 17 6.33 24.93 10.59
N ILE A 18 5.20 25.52 10.20
CA ILE A 18 4.74 25.50 8.81
C ILE A 18 5.60 26.49 8.04
N ASP A 19 6.67 26.02 7.43
CA ASP A 19 7.31 26.77 6.36
C ASP A 19 6.39 26.70 5.13
N GLU A 20 5.62 27.76 4.90
CA GLU A 20 4.73 27.88 3.75
C GLU A 20 5.49 28.04 2.42
N SER A 21 6.78 28.41 2.46
CA SER A 21 7.61 28.49 1.27
C SER A 21 7.92 27.12 0.66
N ILE A 22 7.80 26.06 1.47
CA ILE A 22 8.01 24.69 1.04
C ILE A 22 6.68 24.11 0.51
N PRO A 23 6.52 23.93 -0.82
CA PRO A 23 5.32 23.33 -1.37
C PRO A 23 5.22 21.84 -1.00
N GLY A 24 3.98 21.33 -0.97
CA GLY A 24 3.69 19.93 -0.67
C GLY A 24 3.08 19.68 0.70
N PRO A 25 2.81 18.39 1.01
CA PRO A 25 2.20 17.98 2.26
C PRO A 25 3.11 18.25 3.46
N LYS A 26 2.50 18.57 4.60
CA LYS A 26 3.23 18.92 5.82
C LYS A 26 3.46 17.67 6.69
N PRO A 27 4.71 17.37 7.09
CA PRO A 27 5.04 16.08 7.72
C PRO A 27 4.24 15.77 8.98
N LEU A 28 4.07 16.73 9.90
CA LEU A 28 3.41 16.45 11.18
C LEU A 28 1.91 16.24 11.00
N ARG A 29 1.27 17.02 10.12
CA ARG A 29 -0.13 16.83 9.74
C ARG A 29 -0.37 15.49 9.04
N GLU A 30 0.40 15.18 8.00
CA GLU A 30 0.25 13.91 7.28
C GLU A 30 0.51 12.72 8.18
N LEU A 31 1.55 12.77 9.01
CA LEU A 31 1.85 11.71 9.96
C LEU A 31 0.67 11.41 10.91
N ARG A 32 0.03 12.45 11.44
CA ARG A 32 -1.12 12.28 12.35
C ARG A 32 -2.30 11.61 11.63
N THR A 33 -2.60 12.06 10.41
CA THR A 33 -3.68 11.50 9.58
C THR A 33 -3.38 10.05 9.19
N ALA A 34 -2.19 9.82 8.62
CA ALA A 34 -1.68 8.50 8.23
C ALA A 34 -1.72 7.50 9.38
N PHE A 35 -1.15 7.89 10.52
CA PHE A 35 -1.08 7.03 11.69
C PHE A 35 -2.47 6.67 12.24
N ALA A 36 -3.37 7.66 12.37
CA ALA A 36 -4.72 7.41 12.85
C ALA A 36 -5.50 6.47 11.91
N MET A 37 -5.42 6.72 10.61
CA MET A 37 -6.08 5.90 9.59
C MET A 37 -5.55 4.45 9.58
N ASP A 38 -4.23 4.27 9.53
CA ASP A 38 -3.62 2.94 9.52
C ASP A 38 -3.92 2.19 10.83
N GLU A 39 -3.82 2.85 12.00
CA GLU A 39 -4.19 2.23 13.29
C GLU A 39 -5.65 1.76 13.30
N THR A 40 -6.58 2.54 12.74
CA THR A 40 -7.98 2.14 12.61
C THR A 40 -8.10 0.90 11.71
N TYR A 41 -7.47 0.89 10.54
CA TYR A 41 -7.55 -0.23 9.61
C TYR A 41 -6.91 -1.50 10.17
N PHE A 42 -5.74 -1.39 10.80
CA PHE A 42 -5.12 -2.52 11.49
C PHE A 42 -5.99 -3.05 12.61
N SER A 43 -6.58 -2.17 13.44
CA SER A 43 -7.45 -2.59 14.55
C SER A 43 -8.72 -3.31 14.06
N ILE A 44 -9.32 -2.84 12.97
CA ILE A 44 -10.47 -3.51 12.32
C ILE A 44 -10.05 -4.87 11.77
N MET A 45 -8.90 -4.96 11.10
CA MET A 45 -8.40 -6.22 10.56
C MET A 45 -8.08 -7.23 11.69
N GLU A 46 -7.46 -6.78 12.79
CA GLU A 46 -7.25 -7.64 13.96
C GLU A 46 -8.57 -8.16 14.55
N TYR A 47 -9.62 -7.34 14.57
CA TYR A 47 -10.95 -7.77 14.99
C TYR A 47 -11.50 -8.86 14.07
N PHE A 48 -11.43 -8.67 12.74
CA PHE A 48 -11.90 -9.65 11.77
C PHE A 48 -11.10 -10.95 11.81
N LEU A 49 -9.78 -10.91 11.98
CA LEU A 49 -8.99 -12.15 12.10
C LEU A 49 -9.34 -12.95 13.37
N ARG A 50 -9.74 -12.28 14.46
CA ARG A 50 -10.10 -12.95 15.71
C ARG A 50 -11.52 -13.53 15.73
N ARG A 51 -12.45 -12.91 15.00
CA ARG A 51 -13.89 -13.24 15.10
C ARG A 51 -14.54 -13.67 13.79
N GLY A 52 -13.89 -13.43 12.67
CA GLY A 52 -14.40 -13.77 11.35
C GLY A 52 -14.25 -15.25 11.01
N PRO A 53 -14.82 -15.69 9.87
CA PRO A 53 -14.67 -17.05 9.38
C PRO A 53 -13.21 -17.47 9.17
N ARG A 54 -12.86 -18.70 9.57
CA ARG A 54 -11.51 -19.25 9.35
C ARG A 54 -11.14 -19.44 7.87
N ASN A 55 -12.13 -19.65 7.01
CA ASN A 55 -11.96 -19.84 5.56
C ASN A 55 -12.31 -18.57 4.77
N GLY A 56 -12.10 -17.39 5.35
CA GLY A 56 -12.42 -16.10 4.74
C GLY A 56 -11.29 -15.55 3.87
N LEU A 57 -11.67 -14.74 2.86
CA LEU A 57 -10.77 -13.81 2.20
C LEU A 57 -10.81 -12.48 2.95
N TYR A 58 -9.66 -12.02 3.40
CA TYR A 58 -9.53 -10.74 4.10
C TYR A 58 -8.56 -9.84 3.36
N THR A 59 -8.90 -8.56 3.26
CA THR A 59 -8.05 -7.55 2.63
C THR A 59 -8.04 -6.31 3.50
N VAL A 60 -6.87 -5.68 3.60
CA VAL A 60 -6.69 -4.39 4.26
C VAL A 60 -5.79 -3.54 3.38
N TYR A 61 -6.18 -2.29 3.17
CA TYR A 61 -5.41 -1.31 2.43
C TYR A 61 -4.93 -0.25 3.40
N VAL A 62 -3.62 0.00 3.43
CA VAL A 62 -2.97 0.99 4.31
C VAL A 62 -2.24 1.99 3.44
N ARG A 63 -2.40 3.28 3.75
CA ARG A 63 -1.83 4.36 2.94
C ARG A 63 -0.75 5.14 3.67
N GLY A 64 -0.51 4.89 4.95
CA GLY A 64 0.34 5.79 5.73
C GLY A 64 1.79 5.84 5.25
N ILE A 65 2.34 4.76 4.68
CA ILE A 65 3.69 4.80 4.08
C ILE A 65 3.73 5.82 2.94
N ASP A 66 2.71 5.82 2.07
CA ASP A 66 2.61 6.72 0.93
C ASP A 66 2.52 8.18 1.37
N LEU A 67 1.56 8.49 2.25
CA LEU A 67 1.35 9.85 2.77
C LEU A 67 2.57 10.39 3.52
N VAL A 68 3.19 9.57 4.37
CA VAL A 68 4.39 9.95 5.13
C VAL A 68 5.59 10.12 4.20
N SER A 69 5.70 9.32 3.14
CA SER A 69 6.80 9.41 2.18
C SER A 69 6.72 10.70 1.36
N HIS A 70 5.55 11.05 0.83
CA HIS A 70 5.33 12.34 0.16
C HIS A 70 5.74 13.53 1.03
N ALA A 71 5.39 13.51 2.32
CA ALA A 71 5.68 14.63 3.21
C ALA A 71 7.14 14.67 3.69
N ALA A 72 7.77 13.53 3.92
CA ALA A 72 9.00 13.45 4.71
C ALA A 72 10.24 12.94 3.96
N LEU A 73 10.14 12.37 2.76
CA LEU A 73 11.31 11.84 2.03
C LEU A 73 12.35 12.92 1.74
N ARG A 74 11.93 14.15 1.45
CA ARG A 74 12.82 15.30 1.26
C ARG A 74 13.72 15.64 2.45
N TYR A 75 13.33 15.22 3.64
CA TYR A 75 14.08 15.43 4.88
C TYR A 75 14.81 14.16 5.31
N SER A 76 14.65 13.04 4.58
CA SER A 76 15.04 11.73 5.05
C SER A 76 16.55 11.50 4.98
N ASP A 77 17.06 10.74 5.95
CA ASP A 77 18.42 10.21 5.96
C ASP A 77 18.70 9.23 4.79
N LEU A 78 17.64 8.78 4.10
CA LEU A 78 17.75 7.93 2.91
C LEU A 78 18.29 8.69 1.68
N TYR A 79 18.14 10.01 1.65
CA TYR A 79 18.54 10.89 0.55
C TYR A 79 19.38 12.06 1.09
N PRO A 80 20.57 11.79 1.66
CA PRO A 80 21.39 12.80 2.34
C PRO A 80 21.76 13.99 1.45
N GLU A 81 21.90 13.78 0.14
CA GLU A 81 22.18 14.82 -0.86
C GLU A 81 21.05 15.84 -1.01
N ILE A 82 19.82 15.46 -0.64
CA ILE A 82 18.64 16.34 -0.65
C ILE A 82 18.43 16.93 0.75
N SER A 83 18.53 16.10 1.79
CA SER A 83 18.14 16.47 3.15
C SER A 83 19.19 17.28 3.94
N ALA A 84 20.46 17.29 3.50
CA ALA A 84 21.55 17.97 4.20
C ALA A 84 21.36 19.49 4.38
N ASN A 85 20.48 20.12 3.59
CA ASN A 85 20.26 21.57 3.61
C ASN A 85 19.02 22.01 4.41
N SER A 86 18.41 21.10 5.17
CA SER A 86 17.16 21.36 5.89
C SER A 86 17.31 21.15 7.40
N ALA A 87 16.90 22.16 8.18
CA ALA A 87 16.87 22.07 9.63
C ALA A 87 15.85 21.01 10.09
N GLU A 88 14.80 20.79 9.30
CA GLU A 88 13.71 19.85 9.54
C GLU A 88 14.19 18.38 9.58
N SER A 89 15.31 18.08 8.93
CA SER A 89 15.94 16.75 8.91
C SER A 89 16.26 16.22 10.31
N GLN A 90 16.51 17.08 11.30
CA GLN A 90 16.76 16.62 12.68
C GLN A 90 15.53 15.95 13.33
N TRP A 91 14.31 16.29 12.87
CA TRP A 91 13.08 15.67 13.37
C TRP A 91 12.54 14.59 12.42
N TYR A 92 12.63 14.82 11.12
CA TYR A 92 11.97 13.98 10.11
C TYR A 92 12.92 13.01 9.37
N GLY A 93 14.23 13.10 9.59
CA GLY A 93 15.25 12.26 8.92
C GLY A 93 14.96 10.76 8.96
N GLN A 94 14.56 10.30 10.13
CA GLN A 94 14.23 8.89 10.37
C GLN A 94 12.75 8.56 10.16
N LEU A 95 11.88 9.54 9.91
CA LEU A 95 10.44 9.35 9.99
C LEU A 95 9.94 8.25 9.05
N VAL A 96 10.35 8.26 7.78
CA VAL A 96 9.94 7.27 6.77
C VAL A 96 10.36 5.85 7.17
N GLN A 97 11.64 5.66 7.53
CA GLN A 97 12.18 4.36 7.96
C GLN A 97 11.45 3.83 9.22
N ARG A 98 11.15 4.71 10.17
CA ARG A 98 10.43 4.38 11.40
C ARG A 98 8.98 4.03 11.15
N TYR A 99 8.35 4.69 10.17
CA TYR A 99 7.00 4.37 9.74
C TYR A 99 6.95 3.00 9.04
N TYR A 100 7.90 2.69 8.15
CA TYR A 100 8.05 1.34 7.60
C TYR A 100 8.16 0.29 8.70
N ARG A 101 9.06 0.50 9.68
CA ARG A 101 9.22 -0.43 10.82
C ARG A 101 7.90 -0.63 11.56
N TYR A 102 7.17 0.43 11.85
CA TYR A 102 5.85 0.36 12.47
C TYR A 102 4.87 -0.47 11.63
N THR A 103 4.74 -0.18 10.34
CA THR A 103 3.84 -0.91 9.43
C THR A 103 4.20 -2.39 9.35
N PHE A 104 5.48 -2.75 9.23
CA PHE A 104 5.93 -4.15 9.23
C PHE A 104 5.66 -4.86 10.57
N GLN A 105 5.75 -4.17 11.71
CA GLN A 105 5.37 -4.73 13.00
C GLN A 105 3.85 -5.03 13.05
N ARG A 106 3.02 -4.13 12.52
CA ARG A 106 1.57 -4.36 12.42
C ARG A 106 1.23 -5.50 11.47
N ILE A 107 1.87 -5.57 10.31
CA ILE A 107 1.72 -6.69 9.36
C ILE A 107 2.13 -8.02 10.03
N SER A 108 3.26 -8.06 10.73
CA SER A 108 3.71 -9.25 11.47
C SER A 108 2.66 -9.71 12.48
N ARG A 109 2.02 -8.76 13.18
CA ARG A 109 0.90 -9.07 14.10
C ARG A 109 -0.30 -9.68 13.37
N LEU A 110 -0.68 -9.14 12.21
CA LEU A 110 -1.77 -9.73 11.40
C LEU A 110 -1.42 -11.15 10.94
N ILE A 111 -0.20 -11.39 10.48
CA ILE A 111 0.28 -12.72 10.05
C ILE A 111 0.19 -13.72 11.22
N GLN A 112 0.60 -13.32 12.42
CA GLN A 112 0.48 -14.16 13.62
C GLN A 112 -0.97 -14.50 13.96
N LEU A 113 -1.89 -13.52 13.83
CA LEU A 113 -3.32 -13.73 14.09
C LEU A 113 -4.00 -14.58 13.03
N ALA A 114 -3.61 -14.46 11.77
CA ALA A 114 -4.11 -15.29 10.68
C ALA A 114 -3.73 -16.77 10.87
N GLY A 115 -2.54 -17.02 11.42
CA GLY A 115 -2.07 -18.35 11.78
C GLY A 115 -1.31 -19.06 10.65
N PRO A 116 -0.72 -20.23 10.93
CA PRO A 116 0.24 -20.90 10.04
C PRO A 116 -0.39 -21.52 8.78
N ASN A 117 -1.71 -21.64 8.74
CA ASN A 117 -2.45 -22.25 7.62
C ASN A 117 -3.00 -21.20 6.63
N THR A 118 -2.53 -19.97 6.69
CA THR A 118 -3.00 -18.86 5.85
C THR A 118 -1.94 -18.45 4.83
N ILE A 119 -2.34 -18.34 3.57
CA ILE A 119 -1.55 -17.66 2.53
C ILE A 119 -1.73 -16.16 2.69
N VAL A 120 -0.63 -15.44 2.76
CA VAL A 120 -0.58 -13.98 2.89
C VAL A 120 0.05 -13.42 1.62
N LEU A 121 -0.64 -12.46 1.01
CA LEU A 121 -0.12 -11.64 -0.08
C LEU A 121 0.07 -10.22 0.45
N ILE A 122 1.28 -9.68 0.33
CA ILE A 122 1.59 -8.27 0.57
C ILE A 122 1.84 -7.65 -0.79
N VAL A 123 1.07 -6.63 -1.14
CA VAL A 123 1.11 -6.00 -2.46
C VAL A 123 1.26 -4.49 -2.28
N SER A 124 2.14 -3.89 -3.08
CA SER A 124 2.21 -2.45 -3.32
C SER A 124 2.01 -2.23 -4.81
N ASP A 125 1.23 -1.24 -5.17
CA ASP A 125 0.96 -0.77 -6.53
C ASP A 125 2.18 -0.07 -7.15
N HIS A 126 2.87 0.77 -6.38
CA HIS A 126 4.02 1.55 -6.83
C HIS A 126 5.07 1.78 -5.74
N GLY A 127 6.21 2.35 -6.16
CA GLY A 127 7.26 2.86 -5.28
C GLY A 127 7.25 4.39 -5.17
N PHE A 128 8.42 4.93 -4.81
CA PHE A 128 8.72 6.36 -4.78
C PHE A 128 10.08 6.59 -5.43
N GLU A 129 10.24 7.73 -6.11
CA GLU A 129 11.52 8.21 -6.61
C GLU A 129 11.61 9.73 -6.49
N TYR A 130 12.84 10.21 -6.36
CA TYR A 130 13.16 11.63 -6.42
C TYR A 130 12.89 12.19 -7.82
N ASP A 131 12.18 13.31 -7.87
CA ASP A 131 11.94 14.09 -9.08
C ASP A 131 12.05 15.60 -8.75
N PRO A 132 13.12 16.28 -9.21
CA PRO A 132 13.33 17.70 -8.95
C PRO A 132 12.27 18.61 -9.59
N GLN A 133 11.46 18.09 -10.52
CA GLN A 133 10.39 18.85 -11.17
C GLN A 133 9.09 18.83 -10.36
N LEU A 134 8.97 17.92 -9.39
CA LEU A 134 7.81 17.85 -8.51
C LEU A 134 7.93 18.88 -7.38
N PRO A 135 6.84 19.59 -7.02
CA PRO A 135 6.85 20.47 -5.86
C PRO A 135 7.26 19.74 -4.56
N GLU A 136 6.88 18.47 -4.46
CA GLU A 136 7.12 17.62 -3.28
C GLU A 136 8.49 16.92 -3.32
N LEU A 137 9.24 17.06 -4.42
CA LEU A 137 10.50 16.40 -4.75
C LEU A 137 10.46 14.87 -4.86
N PHE A 138 9.42 14.21 -4.34
CA PHE A 138 9.26 12.76 -4.41
C PHE A 138 7.86 12.41 -4.88
N GLY A 139 7.76 11.37 -5.70
CA GLY A 139 6.46 10.88 -6.19
C GLY A 139 6.59 9.58 -6.97
N HIS A 140 5.55 9.29 -7.76
CA HIS A 140 5.41 7.98 -8.43
C HIS A 140 5.80 7.99 -9.91
N TYR A 141 5.99 9.15 -10.52
CA TYR A 141 6.11 9.27 -11.97
C TYR A 141 7.31 8.49 -12.54
N HIS A 142 8.45 8.57 -11.85
CA HIS A 142 9.66 7.82 -12.15
C HIS A 142 9.94 6.69 -11.14
N ALA A 143 8.96 6.36 -10.31
CA ALA A 143 9.14 5.39 -9.26
C ALA A 143 9.41 3.98 -9.79
N PRO A 144 10.16 3.16 -9.03
CA PRO A 144 10.24 1.74 -9.30
C PRO A 144 8.85 1.10 -9.22
N THR A 145 8.70 -0.04 -9.89
CA THR A 145 7.46 -0.84 -9.81
C THR A 145 7.16 -1.23 -8.37
N GLY A 146 5.87 -1.41 -8.07
CA GLY A 146 5.43 -1.95 -6.79
C GLY A 146 5.96 -3.35 -6.49
N VAL A 147 5.59 -3.87 -5.33
CA VAL A 147 6.05 -5.17 -4.83
C VAL A 147 4.90 -6.16 -4.71
N VAL A 148 5.19 -7.43 -4.91
CA VAL A 148 4.30 -8.52 -4.53
C VAL A 148 5.11 -9.58 -3.79
N ILE A 149 4.66 -9.89 -2.58
CA ILE A 149 5.30 -10.85 -1.70
C ILE A 149 4.24 -11.87 -1.29
N ALA A 150 4.53 -13.14 -1.52
CA ALA A 150 3.73 -14.24 -1.02
C ALA A 150 4.42 -14.89 0.18
N TYR A 151 3.64 -15.25 1.19
CA TYR A 151 4.11 -15.92 2.40
C TYR A 151 3.07 -16.91 2.90
N GLY A 152 3.51 -18.03 3.48
CA GLY A 152 2.63 -19.03 4.09
C GLY A 152 2.70 -20.42 3.44
N PRO A 153 1.71 -21.29 3.70
CA PRO A 153 1.72 -22.67 3.22
C PRO A 153 1.63 -22.70 1.69
N LYS A 154 2.32 -23.67 1.07
CA LYS A 154 2.33 -23.89 -0.38
C LYS A 154 2.86 -22.73 -1.23
N VAL A 155 3.37 -21.65 -0.63
CA VAL A 155 4.12 -20.63 -1.36
C VAL A 155 5.47 -21.19 -1.77
N ARG A 156 5.80 -21.06 -3.07
CA ARG A 156 7.07 -21.52 -3.62
C ARG A 156 8.23 -20.73 -3.03
N ARG A 157 9.30 -21.42 -2.62
CA ARG A 157 10.52 -20.80 -2.11
C ARG A 157 11.52 -20.52 -3.23
N GLY A 158 12.35 -19.48 -3.07
CA GLY A 158 13.47 -19.18 -3.96
C GLY A 158 13.11 -18.44 -5.26
N LEU A 159 11.84 -18.06 -5.46
CA LEU A 159 11.47 -17.12 -6.52
C LEU A 159 11.80 -15.70 -6.06
N SER A 160 12.79 -15.07 -6.70
CA SER A 160 13.22 -13.69 -6.41
C SER A 160 12.73 -12.67 -7.43
N GLN A 161 12.29 -13.09 -8.61
CA GLN A 161 11.84 -12.21 -9.67
C GLN A 161 10.57 -12.75 -10.32
N ILE A 162 9.54 -11.92 -10.35
CA ILE A 162 8.32 -12.17 -11.11
C ILE A 162 7.91 -10.91 -11.85
N THR A 163 7.34 -11.09 -13.04
CA THR A 163 6.64 -10.02 -13.74
C THR A 163 5.15 -10.15 -13.45
N ALA A 164 4.60 -9.14 -12.79
CA ALA A 164 3.18 -9.07 -12.44
C ALA A 164 2.62 -7.69 -12.75
N SER A 165 1.32 -7.64 -12.99
CA SER A 165 0.52 -6.44 -13.08
C SER A 165 -0.44 -6.35 -11.89
N VAL A 166 -0.88 -5.14 -11.53
CA VAL A 166 -2.00 -4.95 -10.59
C VAL A 166 -3.24 -5.75 -11.01
N PHE A 167 -3.44 -5.93 -12.32
CA PHE A 167 -4.53 -6.72 -12.88
C PHE A 167 -4.42 -8.23 -12.58
N ASP A 168 -3.25 -8.73 -12.18
CA ASP A 168 -3.05 -10.14 -11.86
C ASP A 168 -3.49 -10.48 -10.41
N ILE A 169 -3.63 -9.48 -9.54
CA ILE A 169 -3.92 -9.69 -8.12
C ILE A 169 -5.32 -10.28 -7.91
N CYS A 170 -6.36 -9.70 -8.49
CA CYS A 170 -7.73 -10.21 -8.33
C CYS A 170 -7.92 -11.63 -8.93
N PRO A 171 -7.45 -11.94 -10.16
CA PRO A 171 -7.41 -13.31 -10.67
C PRO A 171 -6.68 -14.29 -9.74
N THR A 172 -5.59 -13.87 -9.11
CA THR A 172 -4.84 -14.70 -8.15
C THR A 172 -5.68 -15.02 -6.91
N LEU A 173 -6.36 -14.01 -6.35
CA LEU A 173 -7.23 -14.20 -5.17
C LEU A 173 -8.41 -15.12 -5.48
N LEU A 174 -9.05 -14.98 -6.65
CA LEU A 174 -10.12 -15.89 -7.10
C LEU A 174 -9.61 -17.32 -7.24
N TRP A 175 -8.46 -17.51 -7.89
CA TRP A 175 -7.84 -18.81 -8.08
C TRP A 175 -7.51 -19.49 -6.73
N LEU A 176 -6.93 -18.76 -5.78
CA LEU A 176 -6.66 -19.25 -4.42
C LEU A 176 -7.94 -19.65 -3.67
N ALA A 177 -9.02 -18.92 -3.89
CA ALA A 177 -10.33 -19.20 -3.31
C ALA A 177 -11.12 -20.29 -4.08
N GLY A 178 -10.55 -20.86 -5.14
CA GLY A 178 -11.18 -21.92 -5.94
C GLY A 178 -12.26 -21.42 -6.91
N TYR A 179 -12.33 -20.12 -7.15
CA TYR A 179 -13.27 -19.49 -8.08
C TYR A 179 -12.63 -19.27 -9.46
N PRO A 180 -13.41 -19.41 -10.55
CA PRO A 180 -12.93 -19.20 -11.92
C PRO A 180 -12.68 -17.71 -12.21
N LYS A 181 -11.75 -17.37 -13.10
CA LYS A 181 -11.62 -15.98 -13.57
C LYS A 181 -12.78 -15.62 -14.53
N SER A 182 -13.24 -14.36 -14.56
CA SER A 182 -14.11 -13.91 -15.67
C SER A 182 -13.31 -13.62 -16.94
N GLN A 183 -13.89 -13.87 -18.11
CA GLN A 183 -13.32 -13.50 -19.41
C GLN A 183 -13.18 -11.98 -19.60
N GLU A 184 -14.01 -11.19 -18.93
CA GLU A 184 -13.98 -9.72 -18.96
C GLU A 184 -12.85 -9.15 -18.07
N MET A 185 -12.31 -9.95 -17.15
CA MET A 185 -11.27 -9.50 -16.23
C MET A 185 -9.90 -9.53 -16.94
N PRO A 186 -9.12 -8.45 -16.90
CA PRO A 186 -7.73 -8.48 -17.38
C PRO A 186 -6.83 -9.32 -16.46
N GLY A 187 -5.56 -9.48 -16.84
CA GLY A 187 -4.54 -10.18 -16.04
C GLY A 187 -4.68 -11.70 -16.02
N ARG A 188 -3.89 -12.36 -15.19
CA ARG A 188 -3.85 -13.82 -15.02
C ARG A 188 -3.53 -14.18 -13.57
N PRO A 189 -3.96 -15.35 -13.07
CA PRO A 189 -3.50 -15.82 -11.77
C PRO A 189 -1.97 -15.96 -11.75
N LEU A 190 -1.33 -15.46 -10.70
CA LEU A 190 0.10 -15.63 -10.41
C LEU A 190 0.34 -17.03 -9.80
N SER A 191 -0.13 -18.07 -10.47
CA SER A 191 -0.08 -19.46 -9.98
C SER A 191 1.35 -19.96 -9.79
N GLN A 192 2.32 -19.38 -10.49
CA GLN A 192 3.75 -19.68 -10.33
C GLN A 192 4.30 -19.39 -8.93
N LEU A 193 3.60 -18.57 -8.13
CA LEU A 193 3.98 -18.29 -6.74
C LEU A 193 3.71 -19.46 -5.79
N PHE A 194 3.05 -20.53 -6.26
CA PHE A 194 2.57 -21.60 -5.40
C PHE A 194 2.89 -22.99 -5.94
N ASP A 195 3.01 -23.96 -5.03
CA ASP A 195 3.26 -25.38 -5.32
C ASP A 195 2.09 -26.26 -4.85
N GLY A 196 1.63 -27.18 -5.71
CA GLY A 196 0.64 -28.19 -5.31
C GLY A 196 -0.71 -27.64 -4.87
N LEU A 197 -1.11 -26.47 -5.39
CA LEU A 197 -2.47 -25.96 -5.26
C LEU A 197 -3.32 -26.44 -6.45
N PRO A 198 -4.53 -26.96 -6.19
CA PRO A 198 -5.41 -27.40 -7.26
C PRO A 198 -5.85 -26.19 -8.09
N SER A 199 -5.92 -26.36 -9.41
CA SER A 199 -6.57 -25.37 -10.27
C SER A 199 -8.10 -25.44 -10.08
N PRO A 200 -8.81 -24.31 -10.22
CA PRO A 200 -10.27 -24.30 -10.21
C PRO A 200 -10.84 -25.30 -11.24
N ARG A 201 -11.97 -25.92 -10.91
CA ARG A 201 -12.64 -26.90 -11.82
C ARG A 201 -13.02 -26.31 -13.18
N ARG A 202 -13.22 -24.99 -13.24
CA ARG A 202 -13.39 -24.22 -14.47
C ARG A 202 -12.30 -23.16 -14.52
N GLU A 203 -11.60 -23.06 -15.63
CA GLU A 203 -10.54 -22.05 -15.80
C GLU A 203 -11.13 -20.63 -15.90
N ALA A 204 -12.28 -20.49 -16.57
CA ALA A 204 -12.96 -19.21 -16.71
C ALA A 204 -14.50 -19.33 -16.79
N ILE A 205 -15.18 -18.22 -16.53
CA ILE A 205 -16.61 -18.00 -16.82
C ILE A 205 -16.77 -16.75 -17.70
N PRO A 206 -17.88 -16.61 -18.45
CA PRO A 206 -18.10 -15.41 -19.27
C PRO A 206 -18.06 -14.13 -18.44
N SER A 207 -18.92 -14.03 -17.42
CA SER A 207 -19.01 -12.86 -16.55
C SER A 207 -19.47 -13.25 -15.15
N TYR A 208 -19.05 -12.47 -14.15
CA TYR A 208 -19.64 -12.48 -12.81
C TYR A 208 -20.93 -11.66 -12.71
N GLY A 209 -21.33 -11.00 -13.80
CA GLY A 209 -22.42 -10.06 -13.85
C GLY A 209 -22.04 -8.68 -13.32
N TYR A 210 -22.87 -7.68 -13.65
CA TYR A 210 -22.72 -6.32 -13.17
C TYR A 210 -23.63 -6.11 -11.96
N ARG A 211 -23.06 -5.60 -10.86
CA ARG A 211 -23.87 -4.92 -9.84
C ARG A 211 -24.04 -3.48 -10.33
N LEU A 212 -25.25 -3.13 -10.75
CA LEU A 212 -25.58 -1.73 -11.06
C LEU A 212 -25.38 -0.90 -9.79
N VAL A 213 -24.27 -0.16 -9.73
CA VAL A 213 -24.08 0.90 -8.72
C VAL A 213 -24.78 2.13 -9.27
N THR A 214 -26.08 2.24 -9.00
CA THR A 214 -26.83 3.46 -9.30
C THR A 214 -26.34 4.59 -8.40
N GLY A 215 -25.91 5.72 -8.98
CA GLY A 215 -25.62 6.94 -8.22
C GLY A 215 -24.14 7.23 -7.92
N LEU A 216 -23.18 6.63 -8.64
CA LEU A 216 -21.82 7.19 -8.62
C LEU A 216 -21.89 8.62 -9.21
N PRO A 217 -21.46 9.66 -8.47
CA PRO A 217 -21.40 10.99 -9.04
C PRO A 217 -20.45 10.94 -10.24
N ALA A 218 -20.95 11.32 -11.42
CA ALA A 218 -20.05 11.62 -12.53
C ALA A 218 -19.08 12.70 -12.05
N TYR A 219 -17.78 12.52 -12.27
CA TYR A 219 -16.79 13.56 -12.00
C TYR A 219 -17.08 14.74 -12.93
N THR A 220 -17.90 15.68 -12.47
CA THR A 220 -18.36 16.82 -13.28
C THR A 220 -17.32 17.92 -13.39
N HIS A 221 -16.32 17.93 -12.50
CA HIS A 221 -15.27 18.94 -12.49
C HIS A 221 -13.95 18.45 -13.13
N PRO A 222 -13.39 19.18 -14.11
CA PRO A 222 -12.13 18.80 -14.79
C PRO A 222 -10.94 18.55 -13.86
N ARG A 223 -10.86 19.28 -12.73
CA ARG A 223 -9.80 19.07 -11.72
C ARG A 223 -9.94 17.72 -11.01
N GLN A 224 -11.14 17.36 -10.56
CA GLN A 224 -11.40 16.07 -9.91
C GLN A 224 -11.17 14.89 -10.87
N LEU A 225 -11.55 15.06 -12.14
CA LEU A 225 -11.26 14.05 -13.16
C LEU A 225 -9.76 13.88 -13.35
N ARG A 226 -9.00 14.97 -13.42
CA ARG A 226 -7.54 14.93 -13.53
C ARG A 226 -6.89 14.26 -12.33
N GLU A 227 -7.27 14.63 -11.12
CA GLU A 227 -6.79 14.01 -9.87
C GLU A 227 -7.13 12.51 -9.83
N SER A 228 -8.33 12.12 -10.29
CA SER A 228 -8.73 10.71 -10.36
C SER A 228 -7.93 9.93 -11.41
N LEU A 229 -7.65 10.53 -12.57
CA LEU A 229 -6.81 9.92 -13.60
C LEU A 229 -5.35 9.80 -13.14
N GLU A 230 -4.83 10.81 -12.45
CA GLU A 230 -3.49 10.77 -11.84
C GLU A 230 -3.42 9.69 -10.76
N LEU A 231 -4.44 9.55 -9.92
CA LEU A 231 -4.56 8.45 -8.97
C LEU A 231 -4.57 7.09 -9.69
N LEU A 232 -5.41 6.91 -10.72
CA LEU A 232 -5.47 5.65 -11.47
C LEU A 232 -4.16 5.32 -12.18
N ARG A 233 -3.41 6.33 -12.65
CA ARG A 233 -2.05 6.13 -13.18
C ARG A 233 -1.08 5.73 -12.08
N GLY A 234 -1.09 6.42 -10.95
CA GLY A 234 -0.27 6.08 -9.77
C GLY A 234 -0.50 4.62 -9.35
N LEU A 235 -1.77 4.22 -9.22
CA LEU A 235 -2.19 2.84 -8.89
C LEU A 235 -1.88 1.80 -10.01
N GLY A 236 -1.38 2.23 -11.18
CA GLY A 236 -1.02 1.35 -12.29
C GLY A 236 -2.18 0.82 -13.12
N TYR A 237 -3.39 1.38 -12.98
CA TYR A 237 -4.57 1.02 -13.79
C TYR A 237 -4.54 1.65 -15.18
N ILE A 238 -3.87 2.79 -15.33
CA ILE A 238 -3.72 3.52 -16.58
C ILE A 238 -2.22 3.71 -16.85
N ARG A 239 -1.78 3.43 -18.07
CA ARG A 239 -0.42 3.69 -18.55
C ARG A 239 -0.37 4.99 -19.33
#